data_AF-A0A251Z8S1-F1
#
_entry.id   AF-A0A251Z8S1-F1
#
_cell.length_a   1.000
_cell.length_b   1.000
_cell.length_c   1.000
_cell.angle_alpha   90.00
_cell.angle_beta   90.00
_cell.angle_gamma   90.00
#
_symmetry.space_group_name_H-M   'P 1'
#
loop_
_entity.id
_entity.type
_entity.pdbx_description
1 polymer ?
#
loop_
_entity_poly.entity_id
_entity_poly.type
_entity_poly.pdbx_seq_one_letter_code
_entity_poly.pdbx_strand_id
1 'polypeptide(L)' 'MKFPWLQRWNFIERAKLERQLWDAFERGESIEALVEQCQDEFTKEVWTSTAASIRKIERVMRDQQQP' A
#
# COMPACT_ATOMS: atom_id res chain seq x y z
N MET A 1 -25.34 3.04 12.68
CA MET A 1 -24.83 4.31 13.25
C MET A 1 -23.40 4.50 12.78
N LYS A 2 -23.14 5.41 11.82
CA LYS A 2 -21.78 5.68 11.31
C LYS A 2 -21.19 6.83 12.13
N PHE A 3 -20.22 6.49 12.95
CA PHE A 3 -19.52 7.37 13.86
C PHE A 3 -18.29 7.97 13.15
N PRO A 4 -18.31 9.26 12.72
CA PRO A 4 -17.27 9.83 11.84
C PRO A 4 -15.86 9.83 12.45
N TRP A 5 -15.76 9.93 13.78
CA TRP A 5 -14.51 9.78 14.53
C TRP A 5 -13.84 8.40 14.40
N LEU A 6 -14.58 7.30 14.26
CA LEU A 6 -14.02 5.96 14.01
C LEU A 6 -13.42 5.86 12.59
N GLN A 7 -14.00 6.52 11.59
CA GLN A 7 -13.39 6.64 10.26
C GLN A 7 -12.06 7.39 10.30
N ARG A 8 -11.90 8.36 11.22
CA ARG A 8 -10.66 9.14 11.37
C ARG A 8 -9.51 8.30 11.93
N TRP A 9 -9.81 7.35 12.82
CA TRP A 9 -8.83 6.36 13.27
C TRP A 9 -8.41 5.41 12.14
N ASN A 10 -9.34 5.02 11.25
CA ASN A 10 -8.99 4.26 10.04
C ASN A 10 -8.07 5.02 9.09
N PHE A 11 -8.17 6.35 8.97
CA PHE A 11 -7.31 7.11 8.06
C PHE A 11 -5.84 7.15 8.50
N ILE A 12 -5.58 7.41 9.79
CA ILE A 12 -4.22 7.43 10.31
C ILE A 12 -3.60 6.04 10.21
N GLU A 13 -4.36 5.00 10.57
CA GLU A 13 -3.86 3.63 10.51
C GLU A 13 -3.62 3.17 9.06
N ARG A 14 -4.55 3.48 8.15
CA ARG A 14 -4.37 3.27 6.72
C ARG A 14 -3.11 3.95 6.21
N ALA A 15 -2.88 5.22 6.54
CA ALA A 15 -1.69 5.94 6.08
C ALA A 15 -0.38 5.29 6.59
N LYS A 16 -0.36 4.76 7.82
CA LYS A 16 0.79 4.00 8.33
C LYS A 16 1.01 2.72 7.53
N LEU A 17 -0.05 1.95 7.29
CA LEU A 17 0.02 0.69 6.53
C LEU A 17 0.45 0.94 5.08
N GLU A 18 -0.08 1.99 4.45
CA GLU A 18 0.36 2.45 3.12
C GLU A 18 1.86 2.78 3.14
N ARG A 19 2.31 3.56 4.14
CA ARG A 19 3.73 3.92 4.28
C ARG A 19 4.63 2.70 4.48
N GLN A 20 4.22 1.73 5.30
CA GLN A 20 4.98 0.50 5.51
C GLN A 20 5.23 -0.26 4.20
N LEU A 21 4.23 -0.35 3.32
CA LEU A 21 4.40 -1.04 2.04
C LEU A 21 5.29 -0.25 1.07
N TRP A 22 5.19 1.08 1.08
CA TRP A 22 6.12 1.95 0.34
C TRP A 22 7.55 1.79 0.82
N ASP A 23 7.79 1.78 2.14
CA ASP A 23 9.13 1.59 2.70
C ASP A 23 9.69 0.19 2.33
N ALA A 24 8.86 -0.84 2.29
CA ALA A 24 9.26 -2.18 1.83
C ALA A 24 9.65 -2.19 0.35
N PHE A 25 8.87 -1.52 -0.50
CA PHE A 25 9.20 -1.34 -1.91
C PHE A 25 10.52 -0.58 -2.09
N GLU A 26 10.74 0.51 -1.34
CA GLU A 26 11.97 1.31 -1.36
C GLU A 26 13.20 0.48 -0.95
N ARG A 27 13.03 -0.52 -0.06
CA ARG A 27 14.07 -1.48 0.33
C ARG A 27 14.29 -2.62 -0.69
N GLY A 28 13.51 -2.67 -1.76
CA GLY A 28 13.57 -3.73 -2.77
C GLY A 28 12.93 -5.06 -2.34
N GLU A 29 12.10 -5.04 -1.29
CA GLU A 29 11.35 -6.22 -0.86
C GLU A 29 10.19 -6.52 -1.83
N SER A 30 9.78 -7.79 -1.92
CA SER A 30 8.59 -8.17 -2.70
C SER A 30 7.33 -7.78 -1.95
N ILE A 31 6.74 -6.66 -2.34
CA ILE A 31 5.47 -6.17 -1.79
C ILE A 31 4.31 -7.14 -2.06
N GLU A 32 4.34 -7.90 -3.16
CA GLU A 32 3.33 -8.93 -3.47
C GLU A 32 3.36 -10.06 -2.46
N ALA A 33 4.55 -10.55 -2.11
CA ALA A 33 4.71 -11.60 -1.11
C ALA A 33 4.24 -11.13 0.27
N LEU A 34 4.51 -9.87 0.64
CA LEU A 34 4.02 -9.27 1.88
C LEU A 34 2.49 -9.19 1.92
N VAL A 35 1.86 -8.79 0.82
CA VAL A 35 0.39 -8.73 0.69
C VAL A 35 -0.22 -10.14 0.78
N GLU A 36 0.37 -11.13 0.10
CA GLU A 36 -0.15 -12.49 0.05
C GLU A 36 -0.12 -13.17 1.43
N GLN A 37 1.00 -13.02 2.13
CA GLN A 37 1.23 -13.59 3.47
C GLN A 37 0.49 -12.84 4.59
N CYS A 38 -0.06 -11.66 4.30
CA CYS A 38 -0.83 -10.90 5.27
C CYS A 38 -2.14 -11.63 5.63
N GLN A 39 -2.33 -11.87 6.93
CA GLN A 39 -3.52 -12.52 7.49
C GLN A 39 -4.56 -11.53 8.01
N ASP A 40 -4.16 -10.31 8.35
CA ASP A 40 -5.08 -9.26 8.80
C ASP A 40 -5.83 -8.67 7.61
N GLU A 41 -7.16 -8.79 7.59
CA GLU A 41 -8.00 -8.43 6.44
C GLU A 41 -7.91 -6.94 6.11
N PHE A 42 -7.88 -6.07 7.12
CA PHE A 42 -7.78 -4.62 6.91
C PHE A 42 -6.43 -4.23 6.33
N THR A 43 -5.34 -4.78 6.89
CA THR A 43 -3.98 -4.58 6.37
C THR A 43 -3.86 -5.09 4.94
N LYS A 44 -4.40 -6.29 4.66
CA LYS A 44 -4.37 -6.87 3.33
C LYS A 44 -5.14 -6.03 2.31
N GLU A 45 -6.30 -5.49 2.67
CA GLU A 45 -7.06 -4.57 1.81
C GLU A 45 -6.25 -3.31 1.47
N VAL A 46 -5.70 -2.65 2.49
CA VAL A 46 -4.90 -1.44 2.32
C VAL A 46 -3.69 -1.74 1.43
N TRP A 47 -2.89 -2.74 1.81
CA TRP A 47 -1.68 -3.13 1.08
C TRP A 47 -1.97 -3.56 -0.37
N THR A 48 -3.08 -4.26 -0.63
CA THR A 48 -3.47 -4.61 -2.01
C THR A 48 -3.68 -3.36 -2.86
N SER A 49 -4.38 -2.35 -2.33
CA SER A 49 -4.61 -1.09 -3.05
C SER A 49 -3.32 -0.26 -3.22
N THR A 50 -2.44 -0.28 -2.22
CA THR A 50 -1.13 0.38 -2.27
C THR A 50 -0.21 -0.29 -3.28
N ALA A 51 -0.14 -1.63 -3.32
CA ALA A 51 0.68 -2.38 -4.26
C ALA A 51 0.31 -2.06 -5.72
N ALA A 52 -0.99 -2.00 -6.04
CA ALA A 52 -1.45 -1.61 -7.36
C ALA A 52 -0.98 -0.18 -7.75
N SER A 53 -1.01 0.75 -6.79
CA SER A 53 -0.55 2.12 -6.99
C SER A 53 0.97 2.20 -7.19
N ILE A 54 1.73 1.48 -6.37
CA ILE A 54 3.20 1.36 -6.51
C ILE A 54 3.56 0.85 -7.91
N ARG A 55 2.92 -0.24 -8.37
CA ARG A 55 3.20 -0.82 -9.70
C ARG A 55 2.84 0.11 -10.85
N LYS A 56 1.75 0.86 -10.72
CA LYS A 56 1.39 1.89 -11.70
C LYS A 56 2.47 2.95 -11.81
N ILE A 57 2.95 3.47 -10.67
CA ILE A 57 4.00 4.49 -10.62
C ILE A 57 5.32 3.92 -11.17
N GLU A 58 5.71 2.73 -10.74
CA GLU A 58 6.91 2.04 -11.22
C GLU A 58 6.90 1.90 -12.74
N ARG A 59 5.78 1.48 -13.33
CA ARG A 59 5.64 1.38 -14.79
C ARG A 59 5.78 2.75 -15.45
N VAL A 60 5.07 3.76 -14.96
CA VAL A 60 5.15 5.14 -15.49
C VAL A 60 6.57 5.71 -15.39
N MET A 61 7.31 5.40 -14.33
CA MET A 61 8.70 5.82 -14.18
C MET A 61 9.63 5.08 -15.15
N ARG A 62 9.42 3.76 -15.35
CA ARG A 62 10.15 2.99 -16.36
C ARG A 62 9.91 3.50 -17.78
N ASP A 63 8.64 3.71 -18.14
CA ASP A 63 8.24 4.18 -19.46
C ASP A 63 8.78 5.59 -19.76
N GLN A 64 8.93 6.46 -18.75
CA GLN A 64 9.56 7.78 -18.91
C GLN A 64 11.09 7.75 -19.02
N GLN A 65 11.74 6.70 -18.53
CA GLN A 65 13.20 6.55 -18.60
C GLN A 65 13.68 5.94 -19.93
N GLN A 66 12.77 5.43 -20.76
CA GLN A 66 13.08 4.95 -22.10
C GLN A 66 12.96 6.11 -23.11
N PRO A 67 14.06 6.57 -23.75
CA PRO A 67 14.03 7.59 -24.79
C PRO A 67 13.43 7.08 -26.11
#